data_AF-A0A9D8BNC5-F1
#
_entry.id   AF-A0A9D8BNC5-F1
#
_cell.length_a   1.000
_cell.length_b   1.000
_cell.length_c   1.000
_cell.angle_alpha   90.00
_cell.angle_beta   90.00
_cell.angle_gamma   90.00
#
_symmetry.space_group_name_H-M   'P 1'
#
loop_
_entity.id
_entity.type
_entity.pdbx_description
1 polymer ?
#
loop_
_entity_poly.entity_id
_entity_poly.type
_entity_poly.pdbx_seq_one_letter_code
_entity_poly.pdbx_strand_id
1 'polypeptide(L)' 'MMRPRQLREMTDGDLRLRVAELHQALFNLRTRTATRDLTNVSAIRAHRRELARILTIMREREMSPISSPSGGGSA' A
#
# COMPACT_ATOMS: atom_id res chain seq x y z
N MET A 1 -4.93 -5.96 10.20
CA MET A 1 -4.12 -4.73 10.08
C MET A 1 -2.70 -5.07 10.52
N MET A 2 -1.76 -5.16 9.58
CA MET A 2 -0.37 -5.42 9.89
C MET A 2 0.33 -4.20 10.49
N ARG A 3 1.42 -4.48 11.21
CA ARG A 3 2.28 -3.45 11.78
C ARG A 3 3.17 -2.89 10.67
N PRO A 4 3.47 -1.57 10.69
CA PRO A 4 4.33 -0.94 9.69
C PRO A 4 5.73 -1.56 9.62
N ARG A 5 6.23 -2.15 10.72
CA ARG A 5 7.53 -2.84 10.73
C ARG A 5 7.54 -4.06 9.80
N GLN A 6 6.50 -4.90 9.86
CA GLN A 6 6.37 -6.07 8.99
C GLN A 6 6.31 -5.67 7.52
N LEU A 7 5.60 -4.58 7.19
CA LEU A 7 5.54 -4.07 5.82
C LEU A 7 6.90 -3.56 5.32
N ARG A 8 7.76 -3.03 6.19
CA ARG A 8 9.11 -2.59 5.83
C ARG A 8 10.09 -3.75 5.68
N GLU A 9 9.83 -4.86 6.36
CA GLU A 9 10.62 -6.11 6.27
C GLU A 9 10.30 -6.92 5.00
N MET A 10 9.17 -6.66 4.34
CA MET A 10 8.77 -7.30 3.08
C MET A 10 9.60 -6.79 1.88
N THR A 11 9.72 -7.63 0.85
CA THR A 11 10.36 -7.23 -0.42
C THR A 11 9.41 -6.37 -1.26
N ASP A 12 9.94 -5.64 -2.26
CA ASP A 12 9.10 -4.85 -3.18
C ASP A 12 8.11 -5.74 -3.95
N GLY A 13 8.51 -6.98 -4.26
CA GLY A 13 7.64 -7.97 -4.89
C GLY A 13 6.49 -8.38 -3.99
N ASP A 14 6.76 -8.67 -2.72
CA ASP A 14 5.75 -9.02 -1.73
C ASP A 14 4.77 -7.86 -1.48
N LEU A 15 5.29 -6.63 -1.39
CA LEU A 15 4.47 -5.43 -1.23
C LEU A 15 3.51 -5.25 -2.41
N ARG A 16 4.01 -5.40 -3.65
CA ARG A 16 3.19 -5.34 -4.86
C ARG A 16 2.12 -6.43 -4.91
N LEU A 17 2.49 -7.66 -4.57
CA LEU A 17 1.55 -8.78 -4.48
C LEU A 17 0.45 -8.46 -3.47
N ARG A 18 0.83 -7.92 -2.31
CA ARG A 18 -0.10 -7.53 -1.25
C ARG A 18 -1.07 -6.43 -1.69
N VAL A 19 -0.60 -5.44 -2.45
CA VAL A 19 -1.47 -4.41 -3.05
C VAL A 19 -2.52 -5.07 -3.96
N ALA A 20 -2.11 -6.01 -4.82
CA ALA A 20 -3.02 -6.71 -5.72
C ALA A 20 -4.09 -7.51 -4.95
N GLU A 21 -3.67 -8.27 -3.93
CA GLU A 21 -4.59 -9.03 -3.06
C GLU A 21 -5.60 -8.10 -2.37
N LEU A 22 -5.12 -6.98 -1.79
CA LEU A 22 -5.98 -6.00 -1.12
C LEU A 22 -6.97 -5.35 -2.08
N HIS A 23 -6.56 -5.07 -3.32
CA HIS A 23 -7.43 -4.54 -4.36
C HIS A 23 -8.55 -5.53 -4.74
N GLN A 24 -8.20 -6.80 -4.91
CA GLN A 24 -9.18 -7.85 -5.21
C GLN A 24 -10.13 -8.08 -4.03
N ALA A 25 -9.62 -8.08 -2.79
CA ALA A 25 -10.43 -8.16 -1.59
C ALA A 25 -11.39 -6.97 -1.46
N LEU A 26 -10.93 -5.75 -1.78
CA LEU A 26 -11.77 -4.55 -1.81
C LEU A 26 -12.87 -4.64 -2.87
N PHE A 27 -12.57 -5.18 -4.07
CA PHE A 27 -13.58 -5.40 -5.11
C PHE A 27 -14.64 -6.41 -4.66
N ASN A 28 -14.21 -7.53 -4.09
CA ASN A 28 -15.10 -8.54 -3.52
C ASN A 28 -15.94 -8.00 -2.37
N LEU A 29 -15.36 -7.19 -1.48
CA LEU A 29 -16.09 -6.56 -0.39
C LEU A 29 -17.10 -5.53 -0.92
N ARG A 30 -16.73 -4.70 -1.90
CA ARG A 30 -17.64 -3.70 -2.50
C ARG A 30 -18.82 -4.35 -3.20
N THR A 31 -18.57 -5.44 -3.95
CA THR A 31 -19.63 -6.19 -4.63
C THR A 31 -20.55 -6.91 -3.62
N ARG A 32 -20.01 -7.42 -2.51
CA ARG A 32 -20.79 -8.04 -1.41
C ARG A 32 -21.53 -7.04 -0.53
N THR A 33 -21.06 -5.80 -0.41
CA THR A 33 -21.70 -4.73 0.40
C THR A 33 -22.98 -4.19 -0.27
N ALA A 34 -23.32 -4.63 -1.49
CA ALA A 34 -24.66 -4.42 -2.06
C ALA A 34 -25.74 -5.02 -1.13
N THR A 35 -25.40 -6.08 -0.41
CA THR A 35 -26.16 -6.59 0.74
C THR A 35 -25.83 -5.69 1.95
N ARG A 36 -26.84 -5.05 2.55
CA ARG A 36 -26.75 -3.98 3.59
C ARG A 36 -26.11 -4.43 4.93
N ASP A 37 -24.92 -5.00 4.90
CA ASP A 37 -24.17 -5.47 6.06
C ASP A 37 -23.11 -4.45 6.48
N LEU A 38 -23.39 -3.72 7.57
CA LEU A 38 -22.47 -2.74 8.17
C LEU A 38 -21.15 -3.36 8.64
N THR A 39 -21.12 -4.66 8.92
CA THR A 39 -19.95 -5.41 9.42
C THR A 39 -18.78 -5.34 8.43
N ASN A 40 -19.06 -5.31 7.12
CA ASN A 40 -18.03 -5.30 6.07
C ASN A 40 -17.46 -3.90 5.79
N VAL A 41 -18.14 -2.83 6.21
CA VAL A 41 -17.69 -1.44 5.99
C VAL A 41 -16.41 -1.15 6.78
N SER A 42 -16.30 -1.67 7.99
CA SER A 42 -15.09 -1.56 8.82
C SER A 42 -13.89 -2.26 8.18
N ALA A 43 -14.10 -3.43 7.56
CA ALA A 43 -13.06 -4.15 6.83
C ALA A 43 -12.57 -3.35 5.63
N ILE A 44 -13.46 -2.75 4.84
CA ILE A 44 -13.11 -1.86 3.72
C ILE A 44 -12.23 -0.69 4.19
N ARG A 45 -12.60 -0.03 5.29
CA ARG A 45 -11.81 1.07 5.87
C ARG A 45 -10.42 0.61 6.34
N ALA A 46 -10.31 -0.61 6.87
CA ALA A 46 -9.02 -1.18 7.28
C ALA A 46 -8.13 -1.49 6.06
N HIS A 47 -8.68 -2.13 5.02
CA HIS A 47 -7.95 -2.50 3.81
C HIS A 47 -7.46 -1.26 3.04
N ARG A 48 -8.25 -0.19 2.97
CA ARG A 48 -7.83 1.09 2.37
C ARG A 48 -6.64 1.70 3.12
N ARG A 49 -6.66 1.67 4.46
CA ARG A 49 -5.55 2.19 5.28
C ARG A 49 -4.29 1.36 5.12
N GLU A 50 -4.43 0.04 4.99
CA GLU A 50 -3.33 -0.88 4.77
C GLU A 50 -2.67 -0.66 3.40
N LEU A 51 -3.50 -0.53 2.35
CA LEU A 51 -3.04 -0.23 0.99
C LEU A 51 -2.30 1.12 0.93
N ALA A 52 -2.82 2.16 1.58
CA ALA A 52 -2.14 3.45 1.65
C ALA A 52 -0.76 3.35 2.31
N ARG A 53 -0.62 2.59 3.41
CA ARG A 53 0.68 2.39 4.08
C ARG A 53 1.69 1.67 3.19
N ILE A 54 1.26 0.63 2.48
CA ILE A 54 2.13 -0.11 1.57
C ILE A 54 2.62 0.80 0.45
N LEU A 55 1.72 1.58 -0.16
CA LEU A 55 2.07 2.55 -1.21
C LEU A 55 3.03 3.62 -0.68
N THR A 56 2.84 4.11 0.54
CA THR A 56 3.78 5.06 1.16
C THR A 56 5.17 4.44 1.32
N ILE A 57 5.27 3.21 1.85
CA ILE A 57 6.57 2.54 2.05
C ILE A 57 7.27 2.28 0.71
N MET A 58 6.53 1.83 -0.30
CA MET A 58 7.07 1.66 -1.65
C MET A 58 7.61 2.99 -2.18
N ARG A 59 6.84 4.08 -2.00
CA ARG A 59 7.25 5.42 -2.44
C ARG A 59 8.45 5.96 -1.65
N GLU A 60 8.52 5.71 -0.34
CA GLU A 60 9.67 6.04 0.51
C GLU A 60 10.94 5.33 0.00
N ARG A 61 10.83 4.05 -0.39
CA ARG A 61 11.94 3.29 -0.99
C ARG A 61 12.36 3.84 -2.35
N GLU A 62 11.40 4.18 -3.21
CA GLU A 62 11.66 4.78 -4.52
C GLU A 62 12.29 6.18 -4.44
N MET A 63 11.98 6.96 -3.39
CA MET A 63 12.53 8.30 -3.17
C MET A 63 13.86 8.30 -2.39
N SER A 64 14.26 7.17 -1.81
CA SER A 64 15.53 7.01 -1.08
C SER A 64 16.83 7.02 -1.92
N PRO A 65 16.87 7.04 -3.28
CA PRO A 65 18.12 7.27 -4.00
C PRO A 65 18.40 8.74 -4.34
N ILE A 66 17.63 9.73 -3.86
CA ILE A 66 17.89 11.17 -4.16
C ILE A 66 18.68 11.85 -3.03
N SER A 67 19.73 11.20 -2.52
CA SER A 67 20.73 11.85 -1.65
C SER A 67 22.11 11.96 -2.29
N SER A 68 22.20 12.02 -3.62
CA SER A 68 23.36 12.59 -4.28
C SER A 68 22.93 13.81 -5.09
N PRO A 69 23.16 15.03 -4.57
CA PRO A 69 23.17 16.20 -5.42
C PRO A 69 24.42 16.12 -6.29
N SER A 70 24.34 15.48 -7.47
CA SER A 70 25.29 15.78 -8.55
C SER A 70 24.76 17.06 -9.21
N GLY A 71 25.36 18.24 -9.06
CA GLY A 71 26.77 18.50 -9.24
C GLY A 71 26.99 18.96 -10.68
N GLY A 72 27.08 20.28 -10.88
CA GLY A 72 27.77 20.93 -12.01
C GLY A 72 27.31 20.57 -13.42
N GLY A 73 26.27 21.24 -13.91
CA GLY A 73 26.14 21.54 -15.34
C GLY A 73 26.89 22.84 -15.64
N SER A 74 28.22 22.76 -15.75
CA SER A 74 29.06 23.82 -16.32
C SER A 74 28.97 23.77 -17.84
N ALA A 75 28.53 24.87 -18.48
CA ALA A 75 28.99 25.44 -19.75
C ALA A 75 27.98 26.48 -20.25
#